data_AF-A0A944RCZ2-F1
#
_entry.id   AF-A0A944RCZ2-F1
#
_cell.length_a   1.000
_cell.length_b   1.000
_cell.length_c   1.000
_cell.angle_alpha   90.00
_cell.angle_beta   90.00
_cell.angle_gamma   90.00
#
_symmetry.space_group_name_H-M   'P 1'
#
loop_
_entity.id
_entity.type
_entity.pdbx_description
1 polymer ?
#
loop_
_entity_poly.entity_id
_entity_poly.type
_entity_poly.pdbx_seq_one_letter_code
_entity_poly.pdbx_strand_id
1 'polypeptide(L)'
;MRNFKNRFGKFIALIGFVITLLFFASDFSGSPDYRFLFAGVISLWLGIKMSRSSKPPAKKADRFRMMRRNFNREKYYAEQEEEDQDQY
;
A
#
# COMPACT_ATOMS: atom_id res chain seq x y z
N MET A 1 9.18 -14.20 1.49
CA MET A 1 10.20 -13.21 1.05
C MET A 1 9.70 -11.77 0.85
N ARG A 2 8.49 -11.51 0.30
CA ARG A 2 7.97 -10.12 0.09
C ARG A 2 7.90 -9.25 1.36
N ASN A 3 7.51 -9.84 2.49
CA ASN A 3 7.43 -9.13 3.77
C ASN A 3 8.81 -8.67 4.29
N PHE A 4 9.86 -9.43 4.00
CA PHE A 4 11.23 -9.10 4.39
C PHE A 4 11.75 -7.88 3.63
N LYS A 5 11.52 -7.81 2.30
CA LYS A 5 11.89 -6.64 1.49
C LYS A 5 11.22 -5.34 1.97
N ASN A 6 9.94 -5.40 2.37
CA ASN A 6 9.24 -4.24 2.92
C ASN A 6 9.79 -3.79 4.28
N ARG A 7 10.08 -4.74 5.18
CA ARG A 7 10.70 -4.43 6.47
C ARG A 7 12.10 -3.85 6.31
N PHE A 8 12.89 -4.44 5.41
CA PHE A 8 14.24 -3.98 5.10
C PHE A 8 14.23 -2.58 4.48
N GLY A 9 13.30 -2.28 3.56
CA GLY A 9 13.14 -0.94 2.98
C GLY A 9 12.77 0.12 4.02
N LYS A 10 11.87 -0.22 4.96
CA LYS A 10 11.54 0.68 6.09
C LYS A 10 12.73 0.91 7.03
N PHE A 11 13.55 -0.12 7.27
CA PHE A 11 14.75 0.00 8.09
C PHE A 11 15.79 0.93 7.44
N ILE A 12 16.03 0.79 6.14
CA ILE A 12 16.91 1.70 5.39
C ILE A 12 16.39 3.14 5.44
N ALA A 13 15.07 3.33 5.25
CA ALA A 13 14.46 4.65 5.36
C ALA A 13 14.62 5.26 6.76
N LEU A 14 14.51 4.45 7.83
CA LEU A 14 14.75 4.89 9.20
C LEU A 14 16.20 5.35 9.39
N ILE A 15 17.18 4.59 8.88
CA ILE A 15 18.60 4.97 8.94
C ILE A 15 18.83 6.28 8.19
N GLY A 16 18.30 6.43 6.97
CA GLY A 16 18.40 7.68 6.21
C GLY A 16 17.82 8.87 6.97
N PHE A 17 16.71 8.68 7.68
CA PHE A 17 16.11 9.71 8.53
C PHE A 17 17.02 10.10 9.70
N VAL A 18 17.62 9.14 10.40
CA VAL A 18 18.57 9.40 11.50
C VAL A 18 19.81 10.14 10.99
N ILE A 19 20.38 9.72 9.87
CA ILE A 19 21.54 10.41 9.26
C ILE A 19 21.18 11.85 8.88
N THR A 20 19.97 12.09 8.37
CA THR A 20 19.49 13.44 8.05
C THR A 20 19.36 14.29 9.32
N LEU A 21 18.91 13.72 10.44
CA LEU A 21 18.91 14.41 11.74
C LEU A 21 20.33 14.74 12.22
N LEU A 22 21.30 13.83 12.02
CA LEU A 22 22.71 14.11 12.32
C LEU A 22 23.25 15.28 11.49
N PHE A 23 22.84 15.40 10.23
CA PHE A 23 23.20 16.57 9.42
C PHE A 23 22.68 17.87 10.04
N PHE A 24 21.40 17.92 10.45
CA PHE A 24 20.86 19.10 11.11
C PHE A 24 21.62 19.41 12.41
N ALA A 25 21.96 18.40 13.20
CA ALA A 25 22.80 18.59 14.39
C ALA A 25 24.19 19.15 14.07
N SER A 26 24.81 18.70 12.96
CA SER A 26 26.09 19.20 12.44
C SER A 26 26.00 20.63 11.90
N ASP A 27 24.86 21.00 11.32
CA ASP A 27 24.58 22.36 10.86
C ASP A 27 24.45 23.32 12.07
N PHE A 28 23.78 22.87 13.14
CA PHE A 28 23.72 23.63 14.40
C PHE A 28 25.07 23.82 15.07
N SER A 29 26.06 22.93 14.86
CA SER A 29 27.41 23.10 15.40
C SER A 29 28.30 24.04 14.57
N GLY A 30 27.77 24.65 13.50
CA GLY A 30 28.50 25.58 12.64
C GLY A 30 29.51 24.91 11.70
N SER A 31 29.51 23.58 11.65
CA SER A 31 30.38 22.76 10.78
C SER A 31 29.51 21.80 9.98
N PRO A 32 28.77 22.29 8.97
CA PRO A 32 27.85 21.46 8.20
C PRO A 32 28.63 20.43 7.38
N ASP A 33 28.54 19.15 7.77
CA ASP A 33 29.05 18.06 6.95
C ASP A 33 27.96 17.58 5.99
N TYR A 34 27.95 18.17 4.79
CA TYR A 34 27.02 17.85 3.72
C TYR A 34 27.07 16.37 3.26
N ARG A 35 28.11 15.61 3.63
CA ARG A 35 28.16 14.17 3.36
C ARG A 35 27.01 13.45 4.05
N PHE A 36 26.63 13.88 5.26
CA PHE A 36 25.48 13.32 5.96
C PHE A 36 24.16 13.67 5.26
N LEU A 37 24.03 14.88 4.70
CA LEU A 37 22.84 15.25 3.93
C LEU A 37 22.67 14.37 2.69
N PHE A 38 23.71 14.24 1.87
CA PHE A 38 23.64 13.41 0.65
C PHE A 38 23.44 11.93 0.99
N ALA A 39 24.14 11.39 1.97
CA ALA A 39 23.96 10.01 2.41
C ALA A 39 22.55 9.76 2.96
N GLY A 40 22.02 10.70 3.75
CA GLY A 40 20.67 10.67 4.30
C GLY A 40 19.60 10.67 3.21
N VAL A 41 19.68 11.61 2.26
CA VAL A 41 18.72 11.72 1.14
C VAL A 41 18.74 10.48 0.25
N ILE A 42 19.92 9.99 -0.14
CA ILE A 42 20.04 8.79 -0.98
C ILE A 42 19.45 7.57 -0.26
N SER A 43 19.78 7.39 1.02
CA SER A 43 19.27 6.29 1.83
C SER A 43 17.75 6.35 2.02
N LEU A 44 17.20 7.54 2.29
CA LEU A 44 15.77 7.75 2.43
C LEU A 44 15.02 7.42 1.13
N TRP A 45 15.56 7.90 0.00
CA TRP A 45 14.98 7.67 -1.32
C TRP A 45 14.98 6.18 -1.70
N LEU A 46 16.10 5.49 -1.49
CA LEU A 46 16.20 4.03 -1.70
C LEU A 46 15.25 3.26 -0.79
N GLY A 47 15.21 3.58 0.51
CA GLY A 47 14.35 2.91 1.49
C GLY A 47 12.86 3.02 1.15
N ILE A 48 12.41 4.23 0.79
CA ILE A 48 11.02 4.47 0.38
C ILE A 48 10.69 3.75 -0.93
N LYS A 49 11.56 3.84 -1.94
CA LYS A 49 11.35 3.16 -3.23
C LYS A 49 11.24 1.66 -3.03
N MET A 50 12.12 1.07 -2.23
CA MET A 50 12.12 -0.37 -1.96
C MET A 50 10.90 -0.82 -1.14
N SER A 51 10.43 0.01 -0.20
CA SER A 51 9.19 -0.26 0.56
C SER A 51 7.92 -0.10 -0.29
N ARG A 52 7.93 0.71 -1.36
CA ARG A 52 6.77 0.89 -2.26
C ARG A 52 6.65 -0.23 -3.29
N SER A 53 7.78 -0.82 -3.69
CA SER A 53 7.82 -1.82 -4.76
C SER A 53 7.18 -3.18 -4.41
N SER A 54 6.85 -3.43 -3.13
CA SER A 54 6.26 -4.71 -2.69
C SER A 54 4.79 -4.62 -2.29
N LYS A 55 4.07 -3.55 -2.67
CA LYS A 55 2.60 -3.53 -2.54
C LYS A 55 2.04 -4.60 -3.48
N PRO A 56 1.38 -5.67 -2.98
CA PRO A 56 0.66 -6.56 -3.87
C PRO A 56 -0.40 -5.75 -4.63
N PRO A 57 -0.72 -6.11 -5.89
CA PRO A 57 -1.85 -5.49 -6.57
C PRO A 57 -3.04 -5.58 -5.64
N ALA A 58 -3.72 -4.45 -5.41
CA ALA A 58 -4.89 -4.41 -4.56
C ALA A 58 -5.81 -5.55 -5.02
N LYS A 59 -6.03 -6.56 -4.16
CA LYS A 59 -7.01 -7.61 -4.45
C LYS A 59 -8.28 -6.85 -4.79
N LYS A 60 -8.71 -6.90 -6.06
CA LYS A 60 -9.93 -6.23 -6.51
C LYS A 60 -11.00 -6.56 -5.48
N ALA A 61 -11.63 -5.53 -4.94
CA ALA A 61 -12.51 -5.65 -3.81
C ALA A 61 -13.57 -6.73 -4.10
N ASP A 62 -13.44 -7.90 -3.46
CA ASP A 62 -14.46 -8.96 -3.46
C ASP A 62 -15.76 -8.50 -2.76
N ARG A 63 -15.83 -7.23 -2.35
CA ARG A 63 -16.93 -6.57 -1.65
C ARG A 63 -18.25 -6.59 -2.43
N PHE A 64 -18.19 -6.76 -3.74
CA PHE A 64 -19.39 -6.85 -4.60
C PHE A 64 -19.77 -8.28 -4.97
N ARG A 65 -18.98 -9.30 -4.58
CA ARG A 65 -19.29 -10.69 -4.94
C ARG A 65 -20.52 -11.23 -4.20
N MET A 66 -20.73 -10.82 -2.95
CA MET A 66 -21.95 -11.18 -2.20
C MET A 66 -23.18 -10.43 -2.70
N MET A 67 -23.05 -9.13 -3.04
CA MET A 67 -24.18 -8.32 -3.53
C MET A 67 -24.71 -8.84 -4.88
N ARG A 68 -23.82 -9.34 -5.75
CA ARG A 68 -24.21 -9.94 -7.04
C ARG A 68 -24.92 -11.28 -6.90
N ARG A 69 -24.74 -11.99 -5.78
CA ARG A 69 -25.36 -13.30 -5.53
C ARG A 69 -26.84 -13.17 -5.13
N ASN A 70 -27.20 -12.10 -4.44
CA ASN A 70 -28.58 -11.86 -4.01
C ASN A 70 -29.44 -11.28 -5.15
N PHE A 71 -28.86 -10.40 -5.98
CA PHE A 71 -29.57 -9.79 -7.11
C PHE A 71 -30.03 -10.80 -8.17
N ASN A 72 -29.22 -11.83 -8.42
CA ASN A 72 -29.63 -12.91 -9.32
C ASN A 72 -30.74 -13.77 -8.70
N ARG A 73 -30.76 -13.92 -7.36
CA ARG A 73 -31.75 -14.75 -6.68
C ARG A 73 -33.15 -14.14 -6.77
N GLU A 74 -33.26 -12.82 -6.60
CA GLU A 74 -34.53 -12.10 -6.79
C GLU A 74 -35.06 -12.24 -8.23
N LYS A 75 -34.19 -12.15 -9.23
CA LYS A 75 -34.60 -12.35 -10.63
C LYS A 75 -35.17 -13.75 -10.89
N TYR A 76 -34.54 -14.80 -10.34
CA TYR A 76 -35.05 -16.17 -10.49
C TYR A 76 -36.43 -16.37 -9.85
N TYR A 77 -36.75 -15.71 -8.74
CA TYR A 77 -38.07 -15.79 -8.12
C TYR A 77 -39.11 -14.95 -8.86
N ALA A 78 -38.72 -13.79 -9.39
CA ALA A 78 -39.61 -12.96 -10.21
C ALA A 78 -39.98 -13.64 -11.55
N GLU A 79 -39.03 -14.30 -12.21
CA GLU A 79 -39.30 -15.10 -13.43
C GLU A 79 -40.19 -16.31 -13.13
N GLN A 80 -40.06 -16.96 -11.95
CA GLN A 80 -40.95 -18.05 -11.56
C GLN A 80 -42.39 -17.59 -11.26
N GLU A 81 -42.56 -16.44 -10.60
CA GLU A 81 -43.89 -15.88 -10.33
C GLU A 81 -44.63 -15.43 -11.60
N GLU A 82 -43.89 -14.97 -12.62
CA GLU A 82 -44.45 -14.63 -13.94
C GLU A 82 -44.83 -15.90 -14.73
N GLU A 83 -43.99 -16.94 -14.75
CA GLU A 83 -44.32 -18.23 -15.41
C GLU A 83 -45.54 -18.93 -14.77
N ASP A 84 -45.70 -18.85 -13.44
CA ASP A 84 -46.84 -19.44 -12.72
C ASP A 84 -48.16 -18.66 -12.94
N GLN A 85 -48.09 -17.36 -13.25
CA GLN A 85 -49.27 -16.53 -13.57
C GLN A 85 -49.79 -16.74 -14.99
N ASP A 86 -48.91 -17.04 -15.94
CA ASP A 86 -49.29 -17.28 -17.35
C ASP A 86 -49.87 -18.70 -17.57
N GLN A 87 -49.88 -19.55 -16.54
CA GLN A 87 -50.44 -20.91 -16.58
C GLN A 87 -51.92 -21.00 -16.14
N TYR A 88 -52.58 -19.89 -15.78
CA TYR A 88 -54.00 -19.84 -15.35
C TYR A 88 -54.91 -19.04 -16.28
#